data_AF-A0A3A5JPG3-F1
#
_entry.id   AF-A0A3A5JPG3-F1
#
_cell.length_a   1.000
_cell.length_b   1.000
_cell.length_c   1.000
_cell.angle_alpha   90.00
_cell.angle_beta   90.00
_cell.angle_gamma   90.00
#
_symmetry.space_group_name_H-M   'P 1'
#
loop_
_entity.id
_entity.type
_entity.pdbx_description
1 polymer ?
#
loop_
_entity_poly.entity_id
_entity_poly.type
_entity_poly.pdbx_seq_one_letter_code
_entity_poly.pdbx_strand_id
1 'polypeptide(L)'
;MFSGLLIILVPLIIGYLIPLKQTSLLKLINRLLSWIVYVILFFMGISLAFLDNLASNLLAIFHYAAVTVVVLLLCNAAALLWLERSIPWRHSHEQEKLPSRIAMALESLKLCGVVVAGFILGLAGWPILQHATDASEYTLIFLLLLVGIQLRNSGMTLKQIVLNRRGMIVAVVVALSSLAGGVINAFILDLPIKTGLAMASGFGWYSLSGILMTESYGPVIGSASFFNDLARELVAIMLIPGLVRRSRSTALGLSGATSMDFTLPVLQRSGGLEIVPAAIVHGFILSLLTPLLMAFFAS
;
A
#
# COMPACT_ATOMS: atom_id res chain seq x y z
N MET A 1 14.58 14.11 13.85
CA MET A 1 15.05 13.16 12.81
C MET A 1 14.97 11.71 13.30
N PHE A 2 15.73 11.26 14.32
CA PHE A 2 15.66 9.85 14.75
C PHE A 2 14.40 9.43 15.54
N SER A 3 13.68 10.36 16.18
CA SER A 3 12.51 10.02 17.01
C SER A 3 11.39 9.35 16.20
N GLY A 4 10.97 9.94 15.06
CA GLY A 4 9.92 9.37 14.21
C GLY A 4 10.30 8.03 13.59
N LEU A 5 11.55 7.90 13.13
CA LEU A 5 12.08 6.64 12.60
C LEU A 5 12.07 5.53 13.67
N LEU A 6 12.45 5.84 14.91
CA LEU A 6 12.44 4.89 16.02
C LEU A 6 11.01 4.51 16.43
N ILE A 7 10.09 5.47 16.45
CA ILE A 7 8.66 5.22 16.73
C ILE A 7 8.07 4.23 15.72
N ILE A 8 8.54 4.22 14.48
CA ILE A 8 8.07 3.30 13.44
C ILE A 8 8.82 1.95 13.48
N LEU A 9 10.16 1.98 13.52
CA LEU A 9 10.97 0.77 13.41
C LEU A 9 10.95 -0.08 14.68
N VAL A 10 10.92 0.53 15.87
CA VAL A 10 11.00 -0.22 17.13
C VAL A 10 9.79 -1.14 17.32
N PRO A 11 8.53 -0.68 17.19
CA PRO A 11 7.38 -1.58 17.31
C PRO A 11 7.39 -2.68 16.25
N LEU A 12 7.77 -2.35 15.01
CA LEU A 12 7.88 -3.32 13.92
C LEU A 12 8.91 -4.42 14.23
N ILE A 13 10.10 -4.05 14.71
CA ILE A 13 11.16 -4.99 15.09
C ILE A 13 10.73 -5.83 16.29
N ILE A 14 10.18 -5.20 17.34
CA ILE A 14 9.68 -5.90 18.53
C ILE A 14 8.63 -6.93 18.12
N GLY A 15 7.67 -6.54 17.26
CA GLY A 15 6.65 -7.44 16.73
C GLY A 15 7.27 -8.61 15.96
N TYR A 16 8.25 -8.32 15.11
CA TYR A 16 8.95 -9.35 14.33
C TYR A 16 9.72 -10.36 15.20
N LEU A 17 10.18 -9.96 16.38
CA LEU A 17 10.87 -10.84 17.31
C LEU A 17 9.93 -11.79 18.07
N ILE A 18 8.61 -11.68 17.92
CA ILE A 18 7.62 -12.54 18.59
C ILE A 18 7.20 -13.69 17.67
N PRO A 19 7.75 -14.91 17.84
CA PRO A 19 7.30 -16.09 17.10
C PRO A 19 5.99 -16.61 17.70
N LEU A 20 4.97 -16.78 16.86
CA LEU A 20 3.69 -17.36 17.26
C LEU A 20 3.46 -18.67 16.54
N LYS A 21 3.30 -19.76 17.31
CA LYS A 21 3.02 -21.10 16.78
C LYS A 21 1.53 -21.41 16.71
N GLN A 22 0.68 -20.66 17.44
CA GLN A 22 -0.74 -20.94 17.55
C GLN A 22 -1.54 -20.25 16.44
N THR A 23 -2.15 -21.06 15.55
CA THR A 23 -2.94 -20.57 14.41
C THR A 23 -4.11 -19.69 14.80
N SER A 24 -4.75 -19.95 15.95
CA SER A 24 -5.87 -19.14 16.45
C SER A 24 -5.45 -17.70 16.77
N LEU A 25 -4.25 -17.51 17.33
CA LEU A 25 -3.73 -16.19 17.66
C LEU A 25 -3.34 -15.42 16.40
N LEU A 26 -2.78 -16.09 15.39
CA LEU A 26 -2.52 -15.49 14.08
C LEU A 26 -3.80 -15.02 13.38
N LYS A 27 -4.88 -15.82 13.46
CA LYS A 27 -6.20 -15.41 12.96
C LYS A 27 -6.74 -14.18 13.69
N LEU A 28 -6.54 -14.12 15.02
CA LEU A 28 -6.93 -12.96 15.82
C LEU A 28 -6.12 -11.71 15.39
N ILE A 29 -4.81 -11.83 15.22
CA ILE A 29 -3.95 -10.72 14.79
C ILE A 29 -4.38 -10.21 13.41
N ASN A 30 -4.60 -11.10 12.44
CA ASN A 30 -5.09 -10.70 11.12
C ASN A 30 -6.44 -9.98 11.21
N ARG A 31 -7.36 -10.45 12.06
CA ARG A 31 -8.64 -9.78 12.30
C ARG A 31 -8.44 -8.40 12.93
N LEU A 32 -7.58 -8.28 13.94
CA LEU A 32 -7.25 -7.01 14.59
C LEU A 32 -6.62 -6.03 13.61
N LEU A 33 -5.68 -6.47 12.78
CA LEU A 33 -5.08 -5.65 11.71
C LEU A 33 -6.16 -5.08 10.78
N SER A 34 -7.12 -5.91 10.34
CA SER A 34 -8.24 -5.43 9.53
C SER A 34 -9.07 -4.39 10.26
N TRP A 35 -9.44 -4.61 11.53
CA TRP A 35 -10.21 -3.65 12.33
C TRP A 35 -9.46 -2.34 12.56
N ILE A 36 -8.17 -2.41 12.85
CA ILE A 36 -7.33 -1.23 13.08
C ILE A 36 -7.27 -0.36 11.82
N VAL A 37 -7.24 -0.95 10.62
CA VAL A 37 -7.33 -0.18 9.37
C VAL A 37 -8.61 0.66 9.34
N TYR A 38 -9.76 0.10 9.70
CA TYR A 38 -11.01 0.86 9.77
C TYR A 38 -10.94 2.01 10.78
N VAL A 39 -10.37 1.77 11.96
CA VAL A 39 -10.20 2.80 13.01
C VAL A 39 -9.29 3.94 12.53
N ILE A 40 -8.16 3.60 11.90
CA ILE A 40 -7.22 4.56 11.34
C ILE A 40 -7.86 5.43 10.28
N LEU A 41 -8.55 4.82 9.32
CA LEU A 41 -9.20 5.55 8.23
C LEU A 41 -10.32 6.45 8.74
N PHE A 42 -11.00 6.02 9.79
CA PHE A 42 -12.00 6.84 10.47
C PHE A 42 -11.37 8.08 11.12
N PHE A 43 -10.26 7.93 11.85
CA PHE A 43 -9.53 9.06 12.44
C PHE A 43 -8.91 9.99 11.38
N MET A 44 -8.42 9.43 10.27
CA MET A 44 -7.96 10.22 9.13
C MET A 44 -9.11 11.07 8.56
N GLY A 45 -10.31 10.49 8.43
CA GLY A 45 -11.51 11.22 8.04
C GLY A 45 -11.86 12.36 8.99
N ILE A 46 -11.85 12.11 10.31
CA ILE A 46 -12.05 13.16 11.32
C ILE A 46 -11.01 14.27 11.18
N SER A 47 -9.74 13.91 11.03
CA SER A 47 -8.63 14.86 10.92
C SER A 47 -8.77 15.77 9.70
N LEU A 48 -9.32 15.25 8.59
CA LEU A 48 -9.61 16.05 7.41
C LEU A 48 -10.67 17.13 7.67
N ALA A 49 -11.66 16.87 8.53
CA ALA A 49 -12.72 17.83 8.83
C ALA A 49 -12.24 19.05 9.63
N PHE A 50 -11.12 18.91 10.35
CA PHE A 50 -10.49 19.99 11.12
C PHE A 50 -9.49 20.83 10.32
N LEU A 51 -9.31 20.56 9.02
CA LEU A 51 -8.44 21.37 8.19
C LEU A 51 -9.06 22.75 7.93
N ASP A 52 -8.28 23.79 8.19
CA ASP A 52 -8.57 25.14 7.69
C ASP A 52 -8.67 25.13 6.15
N ASN A 53 -9.47 26.02 5.56
CA ASN A 53 -9.66 26.08 4.10
C ASN A 53 -10.00 24.71 3.48
N LEU A 54 -10.98 24.02 4.06
CA LEU A 54 -11.36 22.64 3.73
C LEU A 54 -11.48 22.36 2.22
N ALA A 55 -12.11 23.27 1.48
CA ALA A 55 -12.32 23.13 0.04
C ALA A 55 -10.99 23.10 -0.75
N SER A 56 -10.05 24.00 -0.45
CA SER A 56 -8.76 24.03 -1.15
C SER A 56 -7.90 22.83 -0.78
N ASN A 57 -7.93 22.40 0.48
CA ASN A 57 -7.21 21.22 0.93
C ASN A 57 -7.77 19.94 0.33
N LEU A 58 -9.09 19.81 0.22
CA LEU A 58 -9.71 18.65 -0.43
C LEU A 58 -9.35 18.59 -1.93
N LEU A 59 -9.35 19.73 -2.62
CA LEU A 59 -8.91 19.82 -4.01
C LEU A 59 -7.43 19.42 -4.13
N ALA A 60 -6.56 19.91 -3.24
CA ALA A 60 -5.15 19.55 -3.22
C ALA A 60 -4.93 18.05 -3.02
N ILE A 61 -5.70 17.41 -2.12
CA ILE A 61 -5.64 15.95 -1.91
C ILE A 61 -5.92 15.20 -3.21
N PHE A 62 -7.01 15.53 -3.91
CA PHE A 62 -7.37 14.87 -5.16
C PHE A 62 -6.36 15.15 -6.27
N HIS A 63 -5.86 16.39 -6.37
CA HIS A 63 -4.82 16.76 -7.33
C HIS A 63 -3.53 15.97 -7.11
N TYR A 64 -3.01 15.96 -5.87
CA TYR A 64 -1.80 15.22 -5.51
C TYR A 64 -1.97 13.72 -5.73
N ALA A 65 -3.10 13.14 -5.31
CA ALA A 65 -3.38 11.72 -5.53
C ALA A 65 -3.43 11.39 -7.03
N ALA A 66 -4.16 12.16 -7.83
CA ALA A 66 -4.32 11.91 -9.26
C ALA A 66 -2.98 11.97 -10.02
N VAL A 67 -2.18 13.02 -9.79
CA VAL A 67 -0.86 13.15 -10.41
C VAL A 67 0.05 12.00 -9.97
N THR A 68 0.11 11.71 -8.67
CA THR A 68 0.96 10.64 -8.13
C THR A 68 0.60 9.29 -8.73
N VAL A 69 -0.68 8.94 -8.80
CA VAL A 69 -1.16 7.67 -9.38
C VAL A 69 -0.71 7.53 -10.82
N VAL A 70 -0.95 8.57 -11.63
CA VAL A 70 -0.62 8.55 -13.06
C VAL A 70 0.88 8.41 -13.25
N VAL A 71 1.69 9.22 -12.57
CA VAL A 71 3.15 9.18 -12.68
C VAL A 71 3.69 7.81 -12.27
N LEU A 72 3.28 7.29 -11.10
CA LEU A 72 3.75 5.99 -10.61
C LEU A 72 3.32 4.84 -11.52
N LEU A 73 2.07 4.82 -11.98
CA LEU A 73 1.60 3.78 -12.90
C LEU A 73 2.35 3.82 -14.23
N LEU A 74 2.63 5.00 -14.80
CA LEU A 74 3.37 5.14 -16.05
C LEU A 74 4.83 4.71 -15.88
N CYS A 75 5.52 5.15 -14.81
CA CYS A 75 6.90 4.74 -14.52
C CYS A 75 7.01 3.24 -14.31
N ASN A 76 6.12 2.65 -13.50
CA ASN A 76 6.10 1.21 -13.25
C ASN A 76 5.77 0.43 -14.53
N ALA A 77 4.76 0.84 -15.29
CA ALA A 77 4.39 0.18 -16.54
C ALA A 77 5.52 0.24 -17.57
N ALA A 78 6.18 1.38 -17.74
CA ALA A 78 7.31 1.52 -18.66
C ALA A 78 8.48 0.60 -18.27
N ALA A 79 8.86 0.59 -16.99
CA ALA A 79 9.94 -0.25 -16.48
C ALA A 79 9.62 -1.75 -16.61
N LEU A 80 8.38 -2.15 -16.32
CA LEU A 80 7.94 -3.54 -16.41
C LEU A 80 7.78 -4.03 -17.85
N LEU A 81 7.32 -3.17 -18.76
CA LEU A 81 7.29 -3.48 -20.18
C LEU A 81 8.71 -3.63 -20.75
N TRP A 82 9.65 -2.81 -20.27
CA TRP A 82 11.06 -2.95 -20.62
C TRP A 82 11.67 -4.25 -20.05
N LEU A 83 11.32 -4.61 -18.81
CA LEU A 83 11.69 -5.88 -18.20
C LEU A 83 11.15 -7.07 -19.00
N GLU A 84 9.89 -7.04 -19.40
CA GLU A 84 9.26 -8.12 -20.19
C GLU A 84 9.94 -8.28 -21.55
N ARG A 85 10.36 -7.18 -22.19
CA ARG A 85 11.13 -7.25 -23.44
C ARG A 85 12.51 -7.86 -23.23
N SER A 86 13.17 -7.52 -22.12
CA SER A 86 14.53 -7.98 -21.81
C SER A 86 14.58 -9.42 -21.30
N ILE A 87 13.61 -9.82 -20.47
CA ILE A 87 13.53 -11.14 -19.87
C ILE A 87 12.07 -11.64 -19.93
N PRO A 88 11.59 -12.12 -21.08
CA PRO A 88 10.21 -12.52 -21.26
C PRO A 88 9.78 -13.59 -20.25
N TRP A 89 8.55 -13.50 -19.75
CA TRP A 89 7.92 -14.53 -18.93
C TRP A 89 6.75 -15.14 -19.72
N ARG A 90 7.10 -16.10 -20.57
CA ARG A 90 6.13 -16.81 -21.39
C ARG A 90 5.66 -18.07 -20.68
N HIS A 91 4.35 -18.14 -20.46
CA HIS A 91 3.63 -19.38 -20.18
C HIS A 91 2.23 -19.25 -20.75
N SER A 92 1.73 -20.33 -21.32
CA SER A 92 0.36 -20.39 -21.83
C SER A 92 -0.56 -20.84 -20.71
N HIS A 93 -1.60 -20.07 -20.42
CA HIS A 93 -2.65 -20.44 -19.48
C HIS A 93 -3.98 -19.92 -20.02
N GLU A 94 -4.99 -20.77 -20.06
CA GLU A 94 -6.34 -20.37 -20.39
C GLU A 94 -6.99 -19.73 -19.15
N GLN A 95 -7.58 -18.54 -19.34
CA GLN A 95 -8.16 -17.80 -18.23
C GLN A 95 -9.39 -18.52 -17.68
N GLU A 96 -9.38 -18.76 -16.38
CA GLU A 96 -10.54 -19.27 -15.67
C GLU A 96 -11.57 -18.17 -15.40
N LYS A 97 -12.77 -18.56 -14.92
CA LYS A 97 -13.80 -17.60 -14.52
C LYS A 97 -13.23 -16.64 -13.46
N LEU A 98 -13.16 -15.37 -13.84
CA LEU A 98 -12.61 -14.32 -12.98
C LEU A 98 -13.51 -14.10 -11.75
N PRO A 99 -12.92 -13.73 -10.59
CA PRO A 99 -13.72 -13.21 -9.48
C PRO A 99 -14.44 -11.93 -9.91
N SER A 100 -15.52 -11.59 -9.20
CA SER A 100 -16.26 -10.36 -9.48
C SER A 100 -15.39 -9.14 -9.16
N ARG A 101 -14.79 -8.54 -10.20
CA ARG A 101 -13.94 -7.34 -10.06
C ARG A 101 -14.70 -6.16 -9.47
N ILE A 102 -16.01 -6.06 -9.75
CA ILE A 102 -16.86 -5.02 -9.16
C ILE A 102 -17.02 -5.26 -7.66
N ALA A 103 -17.25 -6.51 -7.23
CA ALA A 103 -17.36 -6.81 -5.80
C ALA A 103 -16.04 -6.51 -5.06
N MET A 104 -14.90 -6.87 -5.66
CA MET A 104 -13.58 -6.56 -5.10
C MET A 104 -13.32 -5.05 -5.04
N ALA A 105 -13.62 -4.31 -6.12
CA ALA A 105 -13.50 -2.86 -6.12
C ALA A 105 -14.43 -2.20 -5.08
N LEU A 106 -15.64 -2.74 -4.88
CA LEU A 106 -16.56 -2.28 -3.84
C LEU A 106 -16.00 -2.56 -2.44
N GLU A 107 -15.29 -3.68 -2.23
CA GLU A 107 -14.61 -3.95 -0.96
C GLU A 107 -13.54 -2.92 -0.63
N SER A 108 -12.67 -2.58 -1.60
CA SER A 108 -11.70 -1.50 -1.44
C SER A 108 -12.40 -0.14 -1.25
N LEU A 109 -13.51 0.12 -1.96
CA LEU A 109 -14.25 1.37 -1.87
C LEU A 109 -15.00 1.54 -0.53
N LYS A 110 -15.34 0.45 0.19
CA LYS A 110 -15.90 0.54 1.55
C LYS A 110 -14.99 1.34 2.49
N LEU A 111 -13.68 1.29 2.26
CA LEU A 111 -12.69 2.03 3.05
C LEU A 111 -12.83 3.54 2.85
N CYS A 112 -13.11 4.01 1.62
CA CYS A 112 -13.48 5.41 1.40
C CYS A 112 -14.73 5.79 2.19
N GLY A 113 -15.72 4.89 2.25
CA GLY A 113 -16.94 5.11 3.04
C GLY A 113 -16.64 5.37 4.52
N VAL A 114 -15.63 4.71 5.09
CA VAL A 114 -15.21 4.87 6.49
C VAL A 114 -14.52 6.23 6.70
N VAL A 115 -13.69 6.65 5.75
CA VAL A 115 -13.09 8.00 5.76
C VAL A 115 -14.19 9.07 5.68
N VAL A 116 -15.18 8.90 4.80
CA VAL A 116 -16.31 9.83 4.67
C VAL A 116 -17.15 9.86 5.94
N ALA A 117 -17.40 8.72 6.58
CA ALA A 117 -18.11 8.65 7.85
C ALA A 117 -17.35 9.40 8.96
N GLY A 118 -16.03 9.19 9.06
CA GLY A 118 -15.18 9.94 9.98
C GLY A 118 -15.19 11.43 9.71
N PHE A 119 -15.12 11.83 8.44
CA PHE A 119 -15.19 13.23 8.02
C PHE A 119 -16.51 13.90 8.42
N ILE A 120 -17.66 13.27 8.11
CA ILE A 120 -18.98 13.80 8.49
C ILE A 120 -19.09 13.95 10.00
N LEU A 121 -18.58 12.99 10.77
CA LEU A 121 -18.58 13.07 12.23
C LEU A 121 -17.63 14.17 12.74
N GLY A 122 -16.47 14.35 12.10
CA GLY A 122 -15.53 15.43 12.39
C GLY A 122 -16.15 16.83 12.22
N LEU A 123 -17.04 17.01 11.23
CA LEU A 123 -17.77 18.26 11.02
C LEU A 123 -18.69 18.64 12.19
N ALA A 124 -19.04 17.71 13.08
CA ALA A 124 -19.79 18.01 14.29
C ALA A 124 -18.98 18.87 15.29
N GLY A 125 -17.66 18.96 15.13
CA GLY A 125 -16.81 19.91 15.87
C GLY A 125 -16.67 19.62 17.36
N TRP A 126 -16.91 18.40 17.82
CA TRP A 126 -16.82 18.06 19.24
C TRP A 126 -15.37 18.13 19.75
N PRO A 127 -15.09 18.78 20.90
CA PRO A 127 -13.72 18.95 21.41
C PRO A 127 -12.95 17.64 21.61
N ILE A 128 -13.65 16.54 21.92
CA ILE A 128 -13.03 15.22 22.10
C ILE A 128 -12.39 14.69 20.82
N LEU A 129 -12.89 15.11 19.66
CA LEU A 129 -12.40 14.67 18.35
C LEU A 129 -11.09 15.36 17.96
N GLN A 130 -10.67 16.41 18.67
CA GLN A 130 -9.37 17.04 18.47
C GLN A 130 -8.20 16.13 18.88
N HIS A 131 -8.45 15.14 19.74
CA HIS A 131 -7.47 14.11 20.12
C HIS A 131 -7.39 12.96 19.11
N ALA A 132 -8.05 13.06 17.94
CA ALA A 132 -8.02 12.03 16.91
C ALA A 132 -6.60 11.79 16.36
N THR A 133 -5.75 12.81 16.34
CA THR A 133 -4.35 12.70 15.89
C THR A 133 -3.49 11.92 16.88
N ASP A 134 -3.59 12.22 18.18
CA ASP A 134 -2.88 11.42 19.19
C ASP A 134 -3.35 9.96 19.17
N ALA A 135 -4.68 9.75 19.01
CA ALA A 135 -5.26 8.42 18.89
C ALA A 135 -4.77 7.69 17.63
N SER A 136 -4.59 8.39 16.49
CA SER A 136 -4.01 7.78 15.29
C SER A 136 -2.56 7.36 15.54
N GLU A 137 -1.72 8.19 16.17
CA GLU A 137 -0.32 7.84 16.46
C GLU A 137 -0.20 6.55 17.29
N TYR A 138 -0.94 6.43 18.40
CA TYR A 138 -0.94 5.19 19.20
C TYR A 138 -1.46 3.99 18.41
N THR A 139 -2.47 4.22 17.57
CA THR A 139 -3.04 3.18 16.71
C THR A 139 -2.03 2.72 15.65
N LEU A 140 -1.20 3.63 15.11
CA LEU A 140 -0.11 3.33 14.19
C LEU A 140 0.95 2.46 14.87
N ILE A 141 1.40 2.84 16.06
CA ILE A 141 2.40 2.09 16.83
C ILE A 141 1.92 0.65 17.08
N PHE A 142 0.65 0.50 17.48
CA PHE A 142 0.05 -0.81 17.68
C PHE A 142 -0.11 -1.59 16.37
N LEU A 143 -0.50 -0.93 15.27
CA LEU A 143 -0.54 -1.54 13.94
C LEU A 143 0.83 -2.09 13.54
N LEU A 144 1.89 -1.29 13.69
CA LEU A 144 3.25 -1.67 13.31
C LEU A 144 3.77 -2.86 14.13
N LEU A 145 3.43 -2.91 15.42
CA LEU A 145 3.70 -4.08 16.26
C LEU A 145 3.03 -5.34 15.68
N LEU A 146 1.73 -5.28 15.38
CA LEU A 146 0.99 -6.41 14.82
C LEU A 146 1.47 -6.81 13.43
N VAL A 147 1.84 -5.83 12.59
CA VAL A 147 2.46 -6.06 11.29
C VAL A 147 3.78 -6.80 11.45
N GLY A 148 4.63 -6.39 12.40
CA GLY A 148 5.90 -7.09 12.69
C GLY A 148 5.66 -8.56 13.02
N ILE A 149 4.67 -8.84 13.87
CA ILE A 149 4.28 -10.21 14.23
C ILE A 149 3.77 -10.96 12.98
N GLN A 150 2.93 -10.34 12.16
CA GLN A 150 2.40 -10.94 10.94
C GLN A 150 3.52 -11.27 9.94
N LEU A 151 4.48 -10.37 9.73
CA LEU A 151 5.61 -10.57 8.83
C LEU A 151 6.48 -11.74 9.28
N ARG A 152 6.77 -11.85 10.59
CA ARG A 152 7.52 -12.97 11.17
C ARG A 152 6.82 -14.31 10.94
N ASN A 153 5.51 -14.32 11.08
CA ASN A 153 4.69 -15.52 11.05
C ASN A 153 3.97 -15.73 9.70
N SER A 154 4.39 -15.01 8.66
CA SER A 154 3.86 -15.13 7.29
C SER A 154 4.13 -16.49 6.63
N GLY A 155 4.96 -17.34 7.26
CA GLY A 155 5.34 -18.65 6.75
C GLY A 155 6.33 -18.60 5.57
N MET A 156 6.75 -17.40 5.17
CA MET A 156 7.72 -17.17 4.12
C MET A 156 9.15 -17.41 4.61
N THR A 157 9.77 -18.49 4.12
CA THR A 157 11.17 -18.76 4.38
C THR A 157 12.07 -17.96 3.44
N LEU A 158 13.24 -17.54 3.92
CA LEU A 158 14.27 -16.90 3.08
C LEU A 158 14.58 -17.75 1.83
N LYS A 159 14.53 -19.07 1.98
CA LYS A 159 14.69 -20.03 0.88
C LYS A 159 13.63 -19.84 -0.21
N GLN A 160 12.35 -19.68 0.13
CA GLN A 160 11.27 -19.47 -0.84
C GLN A 160 11.39 -18.12 -1.56
N ILE A 161 11.80 -17.07 -0.84
CA ILE A 161 12.07 -15.75 -1.42
C ILE A 161 13.18 -15.86 -2.48
N VAL A 162 14.31 -16.46 -2.09
CA VAL A 162 15.46 -16.65 -3.00
C VAL A 162 15.13 -17.60 -4.15
N LEU A 163 14.29 -18.62 -3.93
CA LEU A 163 13.88 -19.56 -4.97
C LEU A 163 13.08 -18.88 -6.09
N ASN A 164 12.23 -17.91 -5.75
CA ASN A 164 11.40 -17.21 -6.73
C ASN A 164 12.09 -15.95 -7.28
N ARG A 165 13.11 -16.17 -8.10
CA ARG A 165 13.89 -15.10 -8.73
C ARG A 165 13.02 -14.12 -9.53
N ARG A 166 11.91 -14.58 -10.14
CA ARG A 166 10.99 -13.72 -10.90
C ARG A 166 10.25 -12.74 -10.01
N GLY A 167 9.64 -13.19 -8.92
CA GLY A 167 8.98 -12.32 -7.94
C GLY A 167 9.93 -11.25 -7.39
N MET A 168 11.17 -11.65 -7.05
CA MET A 168 12.21 -10.73 -6.58
C MET A 168 12.56 -9.66 -7.62
N ILE A 169 12.83 -10.05 -8.87
CA ILE A 169 13.19 -9.10 -9.95
C ILE A 169 12.06 -8.09 -10.15
N VAL A 170 10.81 -8.56 -10.23
CA VAL A 170 9.65 -7.67 -10.42
C VAL A 170 9.50 -6.71 -9.23
N ALA A 171 9.70 -7.18 -7.99
CA ALA A 171 9.66 -6.31 -6.80
C ALA A 171 10.72 -5.21 -6.84
N VAL A 172 11.97 -5.56 -7.16
CA VAL A 172 13.06 -4.58 -7.25
C VAL A 172 12.79 -3.56 -8.37
N VAL A 173 12.32 -4.02 -9.53
CA VAL A 173 11.98 -3.11 -10.65
C VAL A 173 10.86 -2.16 -10.25
N VAL A 174 9.78 -2.65 -9.62
CA VAL A 174 8.69 -1.78 -9.15
C VAL A 174 9.17 -0.81 -8.08
N ALA A 175 9.99 -1.25 -7.13
CA ALA A 175 10.52 -0.37 -6.09
C ALA A 175 11.35 0.77 -6.71
N LEU A 176 12.33 0.44 -7.56
CA LEU A 176 13.19 1.45 -8.18
C LEU A 176 12.43 2.39 -9.13
N SER A 177 11.52 1.86 -9.94
CA SER A 177 10.72 2.68 -10.86
C SER A 177 9.69 3.55 -10.14
N SER A 178 9.13 3.08 -9.02
CA SER A 178 8.28 3.90 -8.15
C SER A 178 9.09 5.01 -7.48
N LEU A 179 10.30 4.75 -6.97
CA LEU A 179 11.16 5.79 -6.39
C LEU A 179 11.54 6.85 -7.43
N ALA A 180 11.89 6.44 -8.66
CA ALA A 180 12.12 7.37 -9.76
C ALA A 180 10.85 8.19 -10.08
N GLY A 181 9.68 7.53 -10.10
CA GLY A 181 8.39 8.20 -10.22
C GLY A 181 8.11 9.17 -9.07
N GLY A 182 8.53 8.86 -7.84
CA GLY A 182 8.43 9.75 -6.68
C GLY A 182 9.26 11.02 -6.82
N VAL A 183 10.46 10.93 -7.41
CA VAL A 183 11.28 12.11 -7.75
C VAL A 183 10.59 12.96 -8.82
N ILE A 184 10.09 12.34 -9.88
CA ILE A 184 9.33 13.04 -10.94
C ILE A 184 8.09 13.72 -10.35
N ASN A 185 7.35 12.99 -9.51
CA ASN A 185 6.16 13.48 -8.83
C ASN A 185 6.46 14.68 -7.94
N ALA A 186 7.59 14.66 -7.21
CA ALA A 186 8.03 15.78 -6.40
C ALA A 186 8.23 17.06 -7.24
N PHE A 187 8.86 16.95 -8.41
CA PHE A 187 9.04 18.10 -9.30
C PHE A 187 7.74 18.60 -9.92
N ILE A 188 6.82 17.71 -10.29
CA ILE A 188 5.53 18.11 -10.89
C ILE A 188 4.63 18.81 -9.86
N LEU A 189 4.64 18.32 -8.63
CA LEU A 189 3.79 18.82 -7.55
C LEU A 189 4.44 19.93 -6.72
N ASP A 190 5.66 20.35 -7.07
CA ASP A 190 6.47 21.31 -6.30
C ASP A 190 6.61 20.92 -4.82
N LEU A 191 6.82 19.61 -4.58
CA LEU A 191 7.03 19.05 -3.25
C LEU A 191 8.52 18.79 -3.01
N PRO A 192 8.97 18.81 -1.74
CA PRO A 192 10.29 18.30 -1.40
C PRO A 192 10.47 16.87 -1.91
N ILE A 193 11.65 16.57 -2.47
CA ILE A 193 11.96 15.24 -3.03
C ILE A 193 11.70 14.12 -2.02
N LYS A 194 12.00 14.36 -0.73
CA LYS A 194 11.69 13.42 0.35
C LYS A 194 10.20 13.08 0.43
N THR A 195 9.32 14.06 0.31
CA THR A 195 7.87 13.87 0.34
C THR A 195 7.41 13.04 -0.86
N GLY A 196 7.89 13.36 -2.07
CA GLY A 196 7.54 12.56 -3.27
C GLY A 196 8.04 11.12 -3.20
N LEU A 197 9.24 10.89 -2.67
CA LEU A 197 9.78 9.54 -2.42
C LEU A 197 8.99 8.78 -1.36
N ALA A 198 8.58 9.44 -0.27
CA ALA A 198 7.75 8.86 0.77
C ALA A 198 6.37 8.46 0.22
N MET A 199 5.71 9.34 -0.55
CA MET A 199 4.43 9.05 -1.22
C MET A 199 4.52 7.87 -2.19
N ALA A 200 5.66 7.68 -2.86
CA ALA A 200 5.87 6.59 -3.81
C ALA A 200 6.18 5.23 -3.14
N SER A 201 6.64 5.26 -1.89
CA SER A 201 7.11 4.08 -1.16
C SER A 201 5.99 3.23 -0.55
N GLY A 202 4.72 3.64 -0.70
CA GLY A 202 3.56 2.90 -0.24
C GLY A 202 3.33 1.56 -0.96
N PHE A 203 3.70 1.49 -2.24
CA PHE A 203 3.57 0.31 -3.11
C PHE A 203 2.17 -0.34 -3.12
N GLY A 204 1.10 0.42 -2.91
CA GLY A 204 -0.27 -0.11 -2.83
C GLY A 204 -0.77 -0.42 -1.42
N TRP A 205 0.06 -0.28 -0.38
CA TRP A 205 -0.37 -0.47 1.01
C TRP A 205 -1.02 0.79 1.59
N TYR A 206 -2.21 1.11 1.11
CA TYR A 206 -2.91 2.37 1.42
C TYR A 206 -3.10 2.63 2.92
N SER A 207 -3.29 1.61 3.75
CA SER A 207 -3.60 1.79 5.17
C SER A 207 -2.41 2.29 5.96
N LEU A 208 -1.22 1.74 5.70
CA LEU A 208 0.03 2.22 6.27
C LEU A 208 0.42 3.57 5.68
N SER A 209 0.25 3.73 4.36
CA SER A 209 0.57 4.98 3.67
C SER A 209 -0.21 6.16 4.22
N GLY A 210 -1.53 6.01 4.40
CA GLY A 210 -2.40 7.10 4.87
C GLY A 210 -1.98 7.65 6.23
N ILE A 211 -1.81 6.76 7.21
CA ILE A 211 -1.50 7.17 8.58
C ILE A 211 -0.08 7.67 8.74
N LEU A 212 0.91 6.95 8.22
CA LEU A 212 2.32 7.27 8.44
C LEU A 212 2.70 8.61 7.78
N MET A 213 2.10 8.87 6.62
CA MET A 213 2.26 10.16 5.93
C MET A 213 1.45 11.27 6.59
N THR A 214 0.31 10.97 7.24
CA THR A 214 -0.44 11.96 8.04
C THR A 214 0.40 12.42 9.23
N GLU A 215 1.01 11.49 9.97
CA GLU A 215 1.86 11.82 11.11
C GLU A 215 3.11 12.61 10.69
N SER A 216 3.69 12.28 9.54
CA SER A 216 4.98 12.87 9.11
C SER A 216 4.85 14.16 8.29
N TYR A 217 3.80 14.29 7.48
CA TYR A 217 3.62 15.37 6.51
C TYR A 217 2.24 16.02 6.56
N GLY A 218 1.40 15.63 7.52
CA GLY A 218 0.08 16.19 7.75
C GLY A 218 -1.06 15.52 6.94
N PRO A 219 -2.33 15.80 7.29
CA PRO A 219 -3.49 15.07 6.78
C PRO A 219 -3.70 15.17 5.26
N VAL A 220 -3.23 16.25 4.62
CA VAL A 220 -3.32 16.46 3.16
C VAL A 220 -2.45 15.45 2.41
N ILE A 221 -1.16 15.37 2.74
CA ILE A 221 -0.24 14.42 2.10
C ILE A 221 -0.59 12.98 2.51
N GLY A 222 -0.98 12.77 3.76
CA GLY A 222 -1.50 11.50 4.24
C GLY A 222 -2.65 10.96 3.40
N SER A 223 -3.71 11.77 3.27
CA SER A 223 -4.88 11.39 2.47
C SER A 223 -4.56 11.22 0.99
N ALA A 224 -3.70 12.08 0.42
CA ALA A 224 -3.25 11.93 -0.97
C ALA A 224 -2.52 10.61 -1.19
N SER A 225 -1.67 10.19 -0.24
CA SER A 225 -0.93 8.92 -0.29
C SER A 225 -1.88 7.71 -0.18
N PHE A 226 -2.85 7.78 0.73
CA PHE A 226 -3.91 6.78 0.86
C PHE A 226 -4.69 6.62 -0.45
N PHE A 227 -5.22 7.71 -1.00
CA PHE A 227 -6.01 7.67 -2.24
C PHE A 227 -5.16 7.22 -3.43
N ASN A 228 -3.88 7.59 -3.46
CA ASN A 228 -2.97 7.12 -4.49
C ASN A 228 -2.83 5.58 -4.47
N ASP A 229 -2.50 5.00 -3.33
CA ASP A 229 -2.32 3.55 -3.24
C ASP A 229 -3.63 2.79 -3.43
N LEU A 230 -4.75 3.33 -2.93
CA LEU A 230 -6.07 2.75 -3.17
C LEU A 230 -6.44 2.78 -4.66
N ALA A 231 -6.23 3.91 -5.34
CA ALA A 231 -6.50 4.03 -6.77
C ALA A 231 -5.61 3.08 -7.58
N ARG A 232 -4.33 2.93 -7.21
CA ARG A 232 -3.43 1.95 -7.85
C ARG A 232 -3.94 0.52 -7.71
N GLU A 233 -4.44 0.13 -6.54
CA GLU A 233 -5.05 -1.18 -6.32
C GLU A 233 -6.28 -1.38 -7.23
N LEU A 234 -7.21 -0.41 -7.24
CA LEU A 234 -8.41 -0.46 -8.08
C LEU A 234 -8.07 -0.58 -9.57
N VAL A 235 -7.11 0.23 -10.04
CA VAL A 235 -6.63 0.18 -11.42
C VAL A 235 -5.97 -1.17 -11.72
N ALA A 236 -5.15 -1.69 -10.81
CA ALA A 236 -4.51 -2.99 -10.98
C ALA A 236 -5.54 -4.12 -11.13
N ILE A 237 -6.54 -4.22 -10.25
CA ILE A 237 -7.62 -5.21 -10.32
C ILE A 237 -8.30 -5.19 -11.70
N MET A 238 -8.53 -4.00 -12.25
CA MET A 238 -9.16 -3.85 -13.55
C MET A 238 -8.25 -4.25 -14.71
N LEU A 239 -6.95 -3.92 -14.63
CA LEU A 239 -5.98 -4.13 -15.71
C LEU A 239 -5.36 -5.53 -15.76
N ILE A 240 -5.23 -6.23 -14.63
CA ILE A 240 -4.56 -7.55 -14.55
C ILE A 240 -5.04 -8.54 -15.63
N PRO A 241 -6.36 -8.78 -15.84
CA PRO A 241 -6.80 -9.79 -16.81
C PRO A 241 -6.36 -9.51 -18.25
N GLY A 242 -6.27 -8.23 -18.63
CA GLY A 242 -5.79 -7.82 -19.94
C GLY A 242 -4.27 -7.88 -20.03
N LEU A 243 -3.58 -7.43 -18.97
CA LEU A 243 -2.13 -7.37 -18.94
C LEU A 243 -1.48 -8.75 -18.88
N VAL A 244 -2.05 -9.71 -18.16
CA VAL A 244 -1.47 -11.07 -18.06
C VAL A 244 -1.30 -11.73 -19.42
N ARG A 245 -2.19 -11.44 -20.39
CA ARG A 245 -2.11 -11.98 -21.76
C ARG A 245 -0.93 -11.40 -22.54
N ARG A 246 -0.48 -10.18 -22.21
CA ARG A 246 0.58 -9.45 -22.92
C ARG A 246 1.91 -9.50 -22.18
N SER A 247 1.90 -9.30 -20.87
CA SER A 247 3.06 -9.27 -19.97
C SER A 247 2.63 -9.68 -18.57
N ARG A 248 3.06 -10.88 -18.16
CA ARG A 248 2.86 -11.37 -16.79
C ARG A 248 3.63 -10.52 -15.79
N SER A 249 4.83 -10.05 -16.15
CA SER A 249 5.61 -9.16 -15.27
C SER A 249 4.93 -7.81 -15.04
N THR A 250 4.27 -7.24 -16.06
CA THR A 250 3.52 -5.98 -15.89
C THR A 250 2.27 -6.18 -15.05
N ALA A 251 1.52 -7.26 -15.30
CA ALA A 251 0.33 -7.57 -14.49
C ALA A 251 0.69 -7.80 -13.01
N LEU A 252 1.76 -8.55 -12.75
CA LEU A 252 2.25 -8.75 -11.39
C LEU A 252 2.77 -7.44 -10.78
N GLY A 253 3.64 -6.71 -11.48
CA GLY A 253 4.28 -5.53 -10.89
C GLY A 253 3.32 -4.37 -10.61
N LEU A 254 2.26 -4.19 -11.42
CA LEU A 254 1.26 -3.15 -11.15
C LEU A 254 0.42 -3.43 -9.90
N SER A 255 0.29 -4.70 -9.49
CA SER A 255 -0.41 -5.03 -8.24
C SER A 255 0.36 -4.62 -6.98
N GLY A 256 1.68 -4.43 -7.06
CA GLY A 256 2.48 -3.99 -5.92
C GLY A 256 2.37 -4.92 -4.71
N ALA A 257 2.32 -4.35 -3.51
CA ALA A 257 2.19 -5.09 -2.25
C ALA A 257 0.93 -5.99 -2.21
N THR A 258 -0.15 -5.56 -2.87
CA THR A 258 -1.45 -6.27 -2.88
C THR A 258 -1.42 -7.59 -3.65
N SER A 259 -0.30 -7.92 -4.30
CA SER A 259 -0.13 -9.15 -5.08
C SER A 259 -0.18 -10.42 -4.24
N MET A 260 0.08 -10.32 -2.93
CA MET A 260 0.08 -11.46 -2.01
C MET A 260 -1.29 -11.73 -1.36
N ASP A 261 -2.23 -10.80 -1.47
CA ASP A 261 -3.55 -10.87 -0.82
C ASP A 261 -4.71 -10.44 -1.74
N PHE A 262 -5.00 -9.15 -1.88
CA PHE A 262 -6.20 -8.63 -2.54
C PHE A 262 -6.25 -8.94 -4.02
N THR A 263 -5.13 -8.75 -4.73
CA THR A 263 -5.09 -9.01 -6.18
C THR A 263 -4.68 -10.45 -6.51
N LEU A 264 -4.26 -11.24 -5.51
CA LEU A 264 -3.82 -12.62 -5.71
C LEU A 264 -4.89 -13.51 -6.40
N PRO A 265 -6.18 -13.48 -6.02
CA PRO A 265 -7.21 -14.27 -6.71
C PRO A 265 -7.36 -13.89 -8.19
N VAL A 266 -7.20 -12.61 -8.53
CA VAL A 266 -7.28 -12.12 -9.92
C VAL A 266 -6.07 -12.57 -10.71
N LEU A 267 -4.86 -12.45 -10.13
CA LEU A 267 -3.62 -12.95 -10.72
C LEU A 267 -3.68 -14.46 -10.95
N GLN A 268 -4.13 -15.23 -9.96
CA GLN A 268 -4.26 -16.68 -10.03
C GLN A 268 -5.22 -17.12 -11.14
N ARG A 269 -6.43 -16.54 -11.20
CA ARG A 269 -7.44 -16.91 -12.21
C ARG A 269 -7.10 -16.41 -13.62
N SER A 270 -6.34 -15.32 -13.72
CA SER A 270 -5.93 -14.77 -15.02
C SER A 270 -4.63 -15.38 -15.57
N GLY A 271 -3.69 -15.73 -14.68
CA GLY A 271 -2.31 -16.11 -15.03
C GLY A 271 -1.89 -17.51 -14.61
N GLY A 272 -2.78 -18.27 -13.97
CA GLY A 272 -2.58 -19.64 -13.53
C GLY A 272 -1.83 -19.76 -12.21
N LEU A 273 -1.76 -20.98 -11.68
CA LEU A 273 -1.14 -21.27 -10.38
C LEU A 273 0.37 -20.93 -10.33
N GLU A 274 1.04 -20.84 -11.48
CA GLU A 274 2.47 -20.55 -11.56
C GLU A 274 2.84 -19.11 -11.21
N ILE A 275 1.91 -18.17 -11.38
CA ILE A 275 2.16 -16.77 -11.01
C ILE A 275 2.10 -16.59 -9.48
N VAL A 276 1.41 -17.50 -8.77
CA VAL A 276 1.12 -17.38 -7.34
C VAL A 276 2.39 -17.29 -6.48
N PRO A 277 3.40 -18.17 -6.62
CA PRO A 277 4.62 -18.05 -5.81
C PRO A 277 5.38 -16.75 -6.07
N ALA A 278 5.40 -16.28 -7.33
CA ALA A 278 6.03 -15.01 -7.66
C ALA A 278 5.23 -13.82 -7.10
N ALA A 279 3.90 -13.91 -7.09
CA ALA A 279 3.01 -12.90 -6.54
C ALA A 279 3.15 -12.76 -5.02
N ILE A 280 3.28 -13.89 -4.31
CA ILE A 280 3.52 -13.87 -2.87
C ILE A 280 4.89 -13.26 -2.56
N VAL A 281 5.95 -13.66 -3.28
CA VAL A 281 7.30 -13.10 -3.07
C VAL A 281 7.37 -11.62 -3.43
N HIS A 282 6.74 -11.21 -4.53
CA HIS A 282 6.67 -9.82 -4.94
C HIS A 282 6.00 -8.94 -3.88
N GLY A 283 4.80 -9.34 -3.44
CA GLY A 283 4.00 -8.59 -2.49
C GLY A 283 4.70 -8.48 -1.14
N PHE A 284 5.27 -9.58 -0.65
CA PHE A 284 5.99 -9.59 0.61
C PHE A 284 7.22 -8.69 0.61
N ILE A 285 8.01 -8.68 -0.47
CA ILE A 285 9.19 -7.79 -0.56
C ILE A 285 8.75 -6.34 -0.52
N LEU A 286 7.71 -5.98 -1.29
CA LEU A 286 7.20 -4.61 -1.29
C LEU A 286 6.61 -4.24 0.08
N SER A 287 5.81 -5.11 0.69
CA SER A 287 5.27 -4.90 2.05
C SER A 287 6.37 -4.76 3.11
N LEU A 288 7.50 -5.45 2.97
CA LEU A 288 8.65 -5.28 3.86
C LEU A 288 9.36 -3.93 3.60
N LEU A 289 9.49 -3.53 2.34
CA LEU A 289 10.14 -2.28 1.97
C LEU A 289 9.30 -1.05 2.32
N THR A 290 7.97 -1.12 2.26
CA THR A 290 7.06 0.00 2.53
C THR A 290 7.36 0.73 3.85
N PRO A 291 7.25 0.10 5.04
CA PRO A 291 7.49 0.80 6.30
C PRO A 291 8.92 1.33 6.41
N LEU A 292 9.91 0.62 5.86
CA LEU A 292 11.32 1.01 5.92
C LEU A 292 11.60 2.26 5.08
N LEU A 293 11.19 2.26 3.81
CA LEU A 293 11.42 3.36 2.89
C LEU A 293 10.59 4.58 3.27
N MET A 294 9.32 4.38 3.62
CA MET A 294 8.48 5.50 4.06
C MET A 294 9.04 6.15 5.32
N ALA A 295 9.42 5.38 6.35
CA ALA A 295 10.03 5.94 7.55
C ALA A 295 11.35 6.68 7.23
N PHE A 296 12.18 6.11 6.36
CA PHE A 296 13.45 6.73 5.96
C PHE A 296 13.23 8.08 5.29
N PHE A 297 12.30 8.18 4.34
CA PHE A 297 12.03 9.44 3.65
C PHE A 297 11.25 10.44 4.49
N ALA A 298 10.39 9.96 5.41
CA ALA A 298 9.64 10.75 6.39
C ALA A 298 10.50 11.39 7.49
N SER A 299 11.79 11.04 7.59
CA SER A 299 12.69 11.45 8.69
C SER A 299 13.60 12.66 8.43
#